data_AF-A0A0G0A9Z7-F1
#
_entry.id   AF-A0A0G0A9Z7-F1
#
_cell.length_a   1.000
_cell.length_b   1.000
_cell.length_c   1.000
_cell.angle_alpha   90.00
_cell.angle_beta   90.00
_cell.angle_gamma   90.00
#
_symmetry.space_group_name_H-M   'P 1'
#
loop_
_entity.id
_entity.type
_entity.pdbx_description
1 polymer ?
#
loop_
_entity_poly.entity_id
_entity_poly.type
_entity_poly.pdbx_seq_one_letter_code
_entity_poly.pdbx_strand_id
1 'polypeptide(L)'
;MLEHGVSYNGDSGEIVTLKDAISGATKEATVKGCEMILKAQLSFAAISRSINDAAAYGKATKHVVRNLLNSTYKKHEYQCFYGQSGLATISVVDDASAYFDITVAEWAPGIWVGGEKMKLDIYNLTDSAMNTTIIKITKVDIRNKRLYVDMASAVGDNLATLKASKLAGDELVIYEHGAKGNEFMGIYKMLTTTTGNIFGVSTDYSLWTGNVYPVGGALSFEKISDGIADAVAKGLEGKISLFVNPKTWSDLLNEQTAKRLFDESYDVKKYENGSQTIVFHSQNGLIEIISCTYVKEGIAFGLDLESFERVGSSDITFNLPGKNEEMLIVLENQNGIEYRTYCDLAIFCNALGRNIVFTGIVN
;
A
#
# COMPACT_ATOMS: atom_id res chain seq x y z
N MET A 1 22.48 -10.00 11.57
CA MET A 1 23.63 -10.90 11.37
C MET A 1 23.70 -11.82 12.58
N LEU A 2 23.95 -13.11 12.40
CA LEU A 2 24.05 -14.07 13.50
C LEU A 2 25.40 -13.94 14.23
N GLU A 3 25.45 -14.40 15.48
CA GLU A 3 26.69 -14.45 16.25
C GLU A 3 27.52 -15.68 15.86
N HIS A 4 28.83 -15.51 15.74
CA HIS A 4 29.73 -16.56 15.23
C HIS A 4 30.89 -16.92 16.18
N GLY A 5 30.93 -16.34 17.38
CA GLY A 5 31.95 -16.59 18.40
C GLY A 5 31.81 -17.94 19.13
N VAL A 6 31.53 -19.04 18.42
CA VAL A 6 31.30 -20.36 19.04
C VAL A 6 32.63 -21.09 19.26
N SER A 7 32.84 -21.55 20.50
CA SER A 7 33.95 -22.44 20.88
C SER A 7 33.42 -23.84 21.16
N TYR A 8 33.96 -24.85 20.49
CA TYR A 8 33.61 -26.25 20.70
C TYR A 8 34.66 -26.89 21.61
N ASN A 9 34.23 -27.43 22.75
CA ASN A 9 35.10 -28.23 23.62
C ASN A 9 34.88 -29.71 23.31
N GLY A 10 35.95 -30.47 23.09
CA GLY A 10 35.88 -31.90 22.76
C GLY A 10 35.38 -32.74 23.93
N ASP A 11 35.46 -34.07 23.80
CA ASP A 11 35.00 -35.04 24.80
C ASP A 11 35.89 -35.15 26.05
N SER A 12 37.09 -34.58 25.99
CA SER A 12 38.17 -34.77 26.94
C SER A 12 38.14 -33.77 28.11
N GLY A 13 37.22 -32.80 28.10
CA GLY A 13 36.99 -31.86 29.20
C GLY A 13 38.16 -30.89 29.47
N GLU A 14 39.05 -30.69 28.49
CA GLU A 14 40.21 -29.82 28.64
C GLU A 14 39.82 -28.33 28.72
N ILE A 15 40.69 -27.52 29.34
CA ILE A 15 40.52 -26.06 29.38
C ILE A 15 40.92 -25.50 28.02
N VAL A 16 39.94 -24.96 27.29
CA VAL A 16 40.16 -24.37 25.96
C VAL A 16 40.03 -22.86 26.04
N THR A 17 40.96 -22.15 25.40
CA THR A 17 40.85 -20.71 25.19
C THR A 17 39.65 -20.42 24.29
N LEU A 18 38.71 -19.62 24.79
CA LEU A 18 37.53 -19.22 24.03
C LEU A 18 37.94 -18.38 22.82
N LYS A 19 37.32 -18.64 21.66
CA LYS A 19 37.43 -17.78 20.49
C LYS A 19 36.81 -16.41 20.79
N ASP A 20 37.35 -15.38 20.13
CA ASP A 20 36.85 -14.02 20.26
C ASP A 20 35.36 -13.93 19.93
N ALA A 21 34.66 -13.07 20.66
CA ALA A 21 33.26 -12.79 20.41
C ALA A 21 33.11 -12.09 19.05
N ILE A 22 32.43 -12.74 18.12
CA ILE A 22 31.94 -12.12 16.88
C ILE A 22 30.45 -11.84 17.09
N SER A 23 30.16 -10.65 17.62
CA SER A 23 28.79 -10.19 17.91
C SER A 23 28.06 -9.78 16.64
N GLY A 24 26.75 -10.03 16.60
CA GLY A 24 25.89 -9.50 15.54
C GLY A 24 25.84 -7.97 15.60
N ALA A 25 25.97 -7.31 14.44
CA ALA A 25 25.84 -5.86 14.37
C ALA A 25 24.39 -5.44 14.69
N THR A 26 24.18 -4.81 15.85
CA THR A 26 22.92 -4.14 16.21
C THR A 26 23.00 -2.67 15.81
N LYS A 27 22.06 -2.20 14.98
CA LYS A 27 21.92 -0.79 14.62
C LYS A 27 20.51 -0.32 14.94
N GLU A 28 20.40 0.91 15.41
CA GLU A 28 19.11 1.54 15.69
C GLU A 28 18.45 1.98 14.38
N ALA A 29 17.22 1.53 14.16
CA ALA A 29 16.39 2.04 13.07
C ALA A 29 15.66 3.30 13.54
N THR A 30 15.63 4.33 12.70
CA THR A 30 14.91 5.57 12.97
C THR A 30 13.69 5.67 12.07
N VAL A 31 12.51 5.63 12.68
CA VAL A 31 11.22 5.79 12.00
C VAL A 31 10.50 6.98 12.62
N LYS A 32 9.97 7.85 11.77
CA LYS A 32 9.11 8.96 12.19
C LYS A 32 7.70 8.69 11.69
N GLY A 33 6.72 8.98 12.56
CA GLY A 33 5.33 9.01 12.15
C GLY A 33 5.09 10.09 11.09
N CYS A 34 4.06 9.87 10.28
CA CYS A 34 3.59 10.84 9.31
C CYS A 34 2.23 11.36 9.76
N GLU A 35 2.12 12.68 9.87
CA GLU A 35 0.86 13.34 10.18
C GLU A 35 -0.05 13.37 8.95
N MET A 36 -1.29 12.94 9.12
CA MET A 36 -2.34 13.08 8.12
C MET A 36 -3.59 13.67 8.75
N ILE A 37 -4.13 14.71 8.11
CA ILE A 37 -5.34 15.40 8.53
C ILE A 37 -6.34 15.40 7.39
N LEU A 38 -7.54 14.90 7.66
CA LEU A 38 -8.66 15.01 6.72
C LEU A 38 -9.80 15.80 7.36
N LYS A 39 -10.44 16.64 6.56
CA LYS A 39 -11.47 17.58 7.01
C LYS A 39 -12.77 17.34 6.26
N ALA A 40 -13.88 17.35 6.97
CA ALA A 40 -15.23 17.41 6.40
C ALA A 40 -16.02 18.55 7.03
N GLN A 41 -16.85 19.22 6.24
CA GLN A 41 -17.64 20.37 6.68
C GLN A 41 -19.13 20.07 6.57
N LEU A 42 -19.92 20.59 7.51
CA LEU A 42 -21.37 20.50 7.51
C LEU A 42 -21.98 21.89 7.77
N SER A 43 -22.92 22.32 6.94
CA SER A 43 -23.54 23.64 7.07
C SER A 43 -24.52 23.71 8.24
N PHE A 44 -24.67 24.89 8.84
CA PHE A 44 -25.64 25.11 9.92
C PHE A 44 -27.08 24.85 9.48
N ALA A 45 -27.42 25.11 8.22
CA ALA A 45 -28.75 24.83 7.69
C ALA A 45 -29.04 23.32 7.65
N ALA A 46 -28.05 22.49 7.32
CA ALA A 46 -28.20 21.04 7.35
C ALA A 46 -28.43 20.54 8.79
N ILE A 47 -27.70 21.10 9.75
CA ILE A 47 -27.84 20.81 11.19
C ILE A 47 -29.21 21.26 11.71
N SER A 48 -29.58 22.51 11.47
CA SER A 48 -30.85 23.12 11.92
C SER A 48 -32.08 22.41 11.36
N ARG A 49 -32.04 21.96 10.11
CA ARG A 49 -33.15 21.21 9.50
C ARG A 49 -33.26 19.78 10.00
N SER A 50 -32.21 19.24 10.59
CA SER A 50 -32.22 17.90 11.19
C SER A 50 -32.48 17.91 12.70
N ILE A 51 -32.47 19.07 13.37
CA ILE A 51 -32.62 19.21 14.83
C ILE A 51 -33.98 18.71 15.36
N ASN A 52 -35.04 18.79 14.55
CA ASN A 52 -36.40 18.47 15.00
C ASN A 52 -36.69 16.96 15.12
N ASP A 53 -35.78 16.11 14.63
CA ASP A 53 -35.84 14.66 14.82
C ASP A 53 -34.43 14.16 15.19
N ALA A 54 -34.27 13.69 16.42
CA ALA A 54 -33.00 13.15 16.92
C ALA A 54 -32.46 12.02 16.02
N ALA A 55 -33.35 11.26 15.38
CA ALA A 55 -32.95 10.21 14.44
C ALA A 55 -32.44 10.79 13.10
N ALA A 56 -33.02 11.88 12.60
CA ALA A 56 -32.56 12.58 11.40
C ALA A 56 -31.23 13.31 11.64
N TYR A 57 -31.08 13.97 12.79
CA TYR A 57 -29.83 14.61 13.21
C TYR A 57 -28.68 13.60 13.29
N GLY A 58 -28.90 12.50 14.02
CA GLY A 58 -27.91 11.44 14.17
C GLY A 58 -27.56 10.77 12.84
N LYS A 59 -28.51 10.60 11.91
CA LYS A 59 -28.22 10.00 10.59
C LYS A 59 -27.39 10.92 9.69
N ALA A 60 -27.68 12.21 9.64
CA ALA A 60 -26.98 13.16 8.79
C ALA A 60 -25.52 13.35 9.22
N THR A 61 -25.28 13.54 10.53
CA THR A 61 -23.91 13.66 11.07
C THR A 61 -23.15 12.33 11.01
N LYS A 62 -23.79 11.20 11.38
CA LYS A 62 -23.14 9.88 11.31
C LYS A 62 -22.67 9.51 9.92
N HIS A 63 -23.41 9.89 8.86
CA HIS A 63 -22.99 9.60 7.49
C HIS A 63 -21.73 10.39 7.11
N VAL A 64 -21.67 11.69 7.45
CA VAL A 64 -20.49 12.53 7.20
C VAL A 64 -19.27 12.03 7.98
N VAL A 65 -19.43 11.74 9.28
CA VAL A 65 -18.35 11.24 10.14
C VAL A 65 -17.88 9.86 9.68
N ARG A 66 -18.78 8.95 9.32
CA ARG A 66 -18.42 7.63 8.80
C ARG A 66 -17.70 7.73 7.46
N ASN A 67 -18.15 8.59 6.54
CA ASN A 67 -17.47 8.80 5.26
C ASN A 67 -16.08 9.40 5.45
N LEU A 68 -15.94 10.35 6.38
CA LEU A 68 -14.66 10.93 6.75
C LEU A 68 -13.71 9.85 7.29
N LEU A 69 -14.15 9.05 8.26
CA LEU A 69 -13.36 7.96 8.83
C LEU A 69 -12.96 6.91 7.78
N ASN A 70 -13.90 6.46 6.95
CA ASN A 70 -13.64 5.50 5.88
C ASN A 70 -12.65 6.05 4.85
N SER A 71 -12.74 7.34 4.54
CA SER A 71 -11.81 8.01 3.63
C SER A 71 -10.41 8.03 4.24
N THR A 72 -10.27 8.40 5.52
CA THR A 72 -8.97 8.43 6.21
C THR A 72 -8.35 7.03 6.27
N TYR A 73 -9.12 5.99 6.61
CA TYR A 73 -8.63 4.60 6.59
C TYR A 73 -8.18 4.17 5.20
N LYS A 74 -8.98 4.46 4.16
CA LYS A 74 -8.61 4.13 2.79
C LYS A 74 -7.29 4.81 2.39
N LYS A 75 -7.12 6.09 2.74
CA LYS A 75 -5.88 6.83 2.46
C LYS A 75 -4.67 6.24 3.14
N HIS A 76 -4.83 5.95 4.42
CA HIS A 76 -3.79 5.31 5.21
C HIS A 76 -3.41 3.94 4.61
N GLU A 77 -4.39 3.13 4.22
CA GLU A 77 -4.16 1.78 3.70
C GLU A 77 -3.31 1.78 2.42
N TYR A 78 -3.63 2.61 1.42
CA TYR A 78 -2.78 2.64 0.21
C TYR A 78 -1.42 3.30 0.46
N GLN A 79 -1.30 4.20 1.44
CA GLN A 79 0.01 4.73 1.86
C GLN A 79 0.86 3.66 2.56
N CYS A 80 0.24 2.75 3.31
CA CYS A 80 0.92 1.60 3.87
C CYS A 80 1.59 0.75 2.79
N PHE A 81 0.92 0.52 1.66
CA PHE A 81 1.52 -0.21 0.54
C PHE A 81 2.53 0.63 -0.27
N TYR A 82 2.22 1.88 -0.61
CA TYR A 82 2.92 2.66 -1.66
C TYR A 82 3.49 4.02 -1.23
N GLY A 83 3.53 4.33 0.07
CA GLY A 83 4.07 5.58 0.58
C GLY A 83 5.45 5.90 0.01
N GLN A 84 5.61 7.12 -0.51
CA GLN A 84 6.80 7.60 -1.24
C GLN A 84 7.21 6.83 -2.51
N SER A 85 6.39 5.92 -3.04
CA SER A 85 6.60 5.25 -4.34
C SER A 85 5.70 5.80 -5.45
N GLY A 86 4.67 6.58 -5.10
CA GLY A 86 3.66 7.04 -6.03
C GLY A 86 2.52 6.04 -6.23
N LEU A 87 1.34 6.58 -6.54
CA LEU A 87 0.09 5.83 -6.62
C LEU A 87 -0.04 5.04 -7.93
N ALA A 88 0.45 5.58 -9.05
CA ALA A 88 0.53 4.89 -10.32
C ALA A 88 1.37 5.66 -11.35
N THR A 89 1.78 4.97 -12.42
CA THR A 89 2.42 5.56 -13.61
C THR A 89 1.39 5.77 -14.74
N ILE A 90 1.49 6.89 -15.43
CA ILE A 90 0.66 7.24 -16.60
C ILE A 90 1.22 6.58 -17.87
N SER A 91 0.35 5.90 -18.63
CA SER A 91 0.67 5.32 -19.93
C SER A 91 0.33 6.26 -21.08
N VAL A 92 -0.83 6.95 -21.01
CA VAL A 92 -1.28 7.90 -22.03
C VAL A 92 -1.79 9.17 -21.36
N VAL A 93 -1.47 10.31 -21.96
CA VAL A 93 -2.08 11.61 -21.65
C VAL A 93 -2.87 12.06 -22.88
N ASP A 94 -4.18 12.25 -22.71
CA ASP A 94 -5.07 12.77 -23.76
C ASP A 94 -5.56 14.16 -23.39
N ASP A 95 -5.03 15.15 -24.10
CA ASP A 95 -5.33 16.57 -23.93
C ASP A 95 -6.64 17.01 -24.57
N ALA A 96 -7.18 16.25 -25.51
CA ALA A 96 -8.43 16.58 -26.20
C ALA A 96 -9.66 16.20 -25.36
N SER A 97 -9.62 15.02 -24.75
CA SER A 97 -10.70 14.46 -23.93
C SER A 97 -10.42 14.55 -22.42
N ALA A 98 -9.30 15.15 -22.04
CA ALA A 98 -8.87 15.41 -20.68
C ALA A 98 -8.82 14.16 -19.78
N TYR A 99 -7.99 13.19 -20.15
CA TYR A 99 -7.80 11.98 -19.34
C TYR A 99 -6.36 11.46 -19.30
N PHE A 100 -6.11 10.64 -18.29
CA PHE A 100 -4.95 9.77 -18.18
C PHE A 100 -5.36 8.31 -18.30
N ASP A 101 -4.67 7.55 -19.14
CA ASP A 101 -4.67 6.09 -19.01
C ASP A 101 -3.53 5.68 -18.08
N ILE A 102 -3.82 4.78 -17.15
CA ILE A 102 -2.83 4.27 -16.22
C ILE A 102 -2.18 3.02 -16.81
N THR A 103 -0.88 2.84 -16.56
CA THR A 103 -0.17 1.61 -16.93
C THR A 103 -0.86 0.40 -16.29
N VAL A 104 -1.15 -0.63 -17.08
CA VAL A 104 -1.95 -1.79 -16.66
C VAL A 104 -1.44 -2.43 -15.37
N ALA A 105 -0.12 -2.63 -15.27
CA ALA A 105 0.55 -3.21 -14.11
C ALA A 105 0.44 -2.34 -12.85
N GLU A 106 0.30 -1.02 -13.01
CA GLU A 106 0.22 -0.04 -11.92
C GLU A 106 -1.23 0.22 -11.45
N TRP A 107 -2.22 -0.43 -12.07
CA TRP A 107 -3.62 -0.20 -11.73
C TRP A 107 -4.03 -0.98 -10.48
N ALA A 108 -4.57 -0.28 -9.48
CA ALA A 108 -5.24 -0.85 -8.32
C ALA A 108 -6.62 -0.18 -8.16
N PRO A 109 -7.74 -0.91 -8.32
CA PRO A 109 -9.08 -0.30 -8.27
C PRO A 109 -9.38 0.33 -6.91
N GLY A 110 -8.88 -0.26 -5.82
CA GLY A 110 -9.09 0.22 -4.45
C GLY A 110 -8.57 1.62 -4.22
N ILE A 111 -7.51 2.05 -4.92
CA ILE A 111 -6.97 3.41 -4.83
C ILE A 111 -7.96 4.41 -5.44
N TRP A 112 -8.47 4.12 -6.63
CA TRP A 112 -9.20 5.10 -7.45
C TRP A 112 -10.72 5.15 -7.22
N VAL A 113 -11.33 4.08 -6.71
CA VAL A 113 -12.80 4.04 -6.49
C VAL A 113 -13.26 5.17 -5.55
N GLY A 114 -14.20 6.00 -5.98
CA GLY A 114 -14.67 7.15 -5.19
C GLY A 114 -13.64 8.29 -5.07
N GLY A 115 -12.62 8.31 -5.95
CA GLY A 115 -11.58 9.32 -5.99
C GLY A 115 -11.98 10.61 -6.72
N GLU A 116 -13.24 10.81 -7.07
CA GLU A 116 -13.67 12.06 -7.69
C GLU A 116 -13.35 13.25 -6.78
N LYS A 117 -12.86 14.34 -7.39
CA LYS A 117 -12.33 15.56 -6.73
C LYS A 117 -11.03 15.38 -5.97
N MET A 118 -10.42 14.19 -5.97
CA MET A 118 -9.06 14.01 -5.48
C MET A 118 -8.11 14.89 -6.29
N LYS A 119 -7.22 15.58 -5.59
CA LYS A 119 -6.21 16.45 -6.18
C LYS A 119 -4.92 15.65 -6.37
N LEU A 120 -4.28 15.85 -7.51
CA LEU A 120 -3.09 15.10 -7.92
C LEU A 120 -1.94 16.04 -8.23
N ASP A 121 -0.73 15.56 -7.93
CA ASP A 121 0.53 16.09 -8.45
C ASP A 121 1.21 15.00 -9.29
N ILE A 122 1.90 15.40 -10.36
CA ILE A 122 2.61 14.53 -11.28
C ILE A 122 4.08 14.88 -11.24
N TYR A 123 4.91 13.86 -11.12
CA TYR A 123 6.36 13.99 -11.14
C TYR A 123 6.95 13.10 -12.22
N ASN A 124 8.12 13.48 -12.74
CA ASN A 124 8.92 12.60 -13.56
C ASN A 124 9.89 11.76 -12.70
N LEU A 125 10.65 10.85 -13.32
CA LEU A 125 11.65 10.02 -12.63
C LEU A 125 12.82 10.80 -12.02
N THR A 126 13.09 12.01 -12.50
CA THR A 126 14.12 12.90 -11.91
C THR A 126 13.58 13.72 -10.75
N ASP A 127 12.41 13.36 -10.23
CA ASP A 127 11.71 14.01 -9.13
C ASP A 127 11.26 15.46 -9.38
N SER A 128 11.26 15.92 -10.63
CA SER A 128 10.74 17.24 -11.01
C SER A 128 9.23 17.23 -11.08
N ALA A 129 8.58 18.23 -10.47
CA ALA A 129 7.15 18.44 -10.60
C ALA A 129 6.83 18.81 -12.06
N MET A 130 5.88 18.10 -12.66
CA MET A 130 5.48 18.25 -14.06
C MET A 130 4.20 19.08 -14.22
N ASN A 131 3.52 19.37 -13.12
CA ASN A 131 2.40 20.30 -13.03
C ASN A 131 2.70 21.37 -11.96
N THR A 132 2.46 22.63 -12.29
CA THR A 132 2.39 23.76 -11.35
C THR A 132 0.95 24.06 -10.92
N THR A 133 -0.03 23.70 -11.76
CA THR A 133 -1.47 23.78 -11.44
C THR A 133 -2.02 22.47 -10.85
N ILE A 134 -3.02 22.60 -9.97
CA ILE A 134 -3.64 21.43 -9.31
C ILE A 134 -4.52 20.69 -10.31
N ILE A 135 -4.23 19.40 -10.48
CA ILE A 135 -5.03 18.46 -11.25
C ILE A 135 -6.11 17.86 -10.35
N LYS A 136 -7.35 17.79 -10.81
CA LYS A 136 -8.47 17.20 -10.08
C LYS A 136 -9.09 16.08 -10.88
N ILE A 137 -9.38 14.95 -10.25
CA ILE A 137 -10.13 13.87 -10.90
C ILE A 137 -11.60 14.30 -11.03
N THR A 138 -12.15 14.24 -12.24
CA THR A 138 -13.57 14.50 -12.50
C THR A 138 -14.38 13.21 -12.54
N LYS A 139 -13.80 12.14 -13.07
CA LYS A 139 -14.44 10.83 -13.20
C LYS A 139 -13.39 9.71 -13.25
N VAL A 140 -13.71 8.55 -12.68
CA VAL A 140 -12.89 7.35 -12.76
C VAL A 140 -13.61 6.30 -13.62
N ASP A 141 -12.93 5.78 -14.64
CA ASP A 141 -13.38 4.63 -15.44
C ASP A 141 -12.51 3.42 -15.10
N ILE A 142 -13.10 2.51 -14.32
CA ILE A 142 -12.41 1.31 -13.81
C ILE A 142 -12.19 0.28 -14.91
N ARG A 143 -13.08 0.23 -15.92
CA ARG A 143 -13.00 -0.77 -16.98
C ARG A 143 -11.84 -0.48 -17.92
N ASN A 144 -11.68 0.79 -18.27
CA ASN A 144 -10.61 1.25 -19.16
C ASN A 144 -9.35 1.70 -18.39
N LYS A 145 -9.35 1.65 -17.05
CA LYS A 145 -8.23 2.07 -16.18
C LYS A 145 -7.84 3.54 -16.43
N ARG A 146 -8.86 4.39 -16.54
CA ARG A 146 -8.76 5.76 -17.01
C ARG A 146 -9.23 6.74 -15.94
N LEU A 147 -8.49 7.83 -15.79
CA LEU A 147 -8.83 8.95 -14.91
C LEU A 147 -9.14 10.17 -15.79
N TYR A 148 -10.39 10.63 -15.78
CA TYR A 148 -10.73 11.93 -16.36
C TYR A 148 -10.34 13.01 -15.38
N VAL A 149 -9.73 14.07 -15.89
CA VAL A 149 -9.16 15.14 -15.07
C VAL A 149 -9.62 16.50 -15.54
N ASP A 150 -9.64 17.42 -14.59
CA ASP A 150 -9.76 18.85 -14.83
C ASP A 150 -8.51 19.52 -14.26
N MET A 151 -7.94 20.45 -15.01
CA MET A 151 -6.83 21.27 -14.54
C MET A 151 -7.34 22.70 -14.43
N ALA A 152 -7.24 23.26 -13.23
CA ALA A 152 -7.59 24.66 -13.02
C ALA A 152 -6.66 25.53 -13.88
N SER A 153 -7.21 26.04 -14.99
CA SER A 153 -6.45 26.71 -16.04
C SER A 153 -5.75 27.96 -15.48
N ALA A 154 -4.42 27.90 -15.37
CA ALA A 154 -3.56 29.06 -15.33
C ALA A 154 -2.55 28.93 -16.48
N VAL A 155 -2.30 30.05 -17.15
CA VAL A 155 -1.48 30.16 -18.36
C VAL A 155 -0.10 29.52 -18.13
N GLY A 156 0.21 28.43 -18.86
CA GLY A 156 1.53 27.80 -18.87
C GLY A 156 1.53 26.29 -18.64
N ASP A 157 0.56 25.78 -17.87
CA ASP A 157 0.39 24.34 -17.67
C ASP A 157 -0.90 23.86 -18.31
N ASN A 158 -0.76 23.06 -19.35
CA ASN A 158 -1.88 22.36 -19.92
C ASN A 158 -1.54 20.89 -20.11
N LEU A 159 -2.59 20.11 -20.35
CA LEU A 159 -2.46 18.67 -20.51
C LEU A 159 -1.57 18.32 -21.71
N ALA A 160 -1.42 19.26 -22.65
CA ALA A 160 -0.50 19.16 -23.77
C ALA A 160 0.98 19.16 -23.36
N THR A 161 1.39 19.90 -22.31
CA THR A 161 2.76 19.84 -21.78
C THR A 161 3.07 18.45 -21.20
N LEU A 162 2.17 17.93 -20.36
CA LEU A 162 2.30 16.57 -19.81
C LEU A 162 2.32 15.52 -20.92
N LYS A 163 1.48 15.69 -21.94
CA LYS A 163 1.47 14.84 -23.13
C LYS A 163 2.79 14.90 -23.91
N ALA A 164 3.34 16.08 -24.12
CA ALA A 164 4.62 16.26 -24.81
C ALA A 164 5.76 15.54 -24.06
N SER A 165 5.83 15.70 -22.74
CA SER A 165 6.80 14.97 -21.89
C SER A 165 6.60 13.45 -21.98
N LYS A 166 5.34 12.98 -21.91
CA LYS A 166 5.07 11.55 -22.04
C LYS A 166 5.50 10.99 -23.40
N LEU A 167 5.26 11.73 -24.48
CA LEU A 167 5.67 11.36 -25.84
C LEU A 167 7.19 11.41 -26.03
N ALA A 168 7.89 12.26 -25.26
CA ALA A 168 9.36 12.31 -25.23
C ALA A 168 9.99 11.12 -24.47
N GLY A 169 9.18 10.28 -23.82
CA GLY A 169 9.63 9.08 -23.11
C GLY A 169 9.71 9.23 -21.59
N ASP A 170 9.32 10.37 -21.03
CA ASP A 170 9.31 10.56 -19.58
C ASP A 170 8.28 9.62 -18.92
N GLU A 171 8.68 8.97 -17.84
CA GLU A 171 7.76 8.24 -16.98
C GLU A 171 7.14 9.21 -15.96
N LEU A 172 5.81 9.33 -16.03
CA LEU A 172 5.04 10.26 -15.21
C LEU A 172 4.35 9.50 -14.08
N VAL A 173 4.71 9.83 -12.84
CA VAL A 173 4.23 9.18 -11.62
C VAL A 173 3.27 10.10 -10.88
N ILE A 174 2.11 9.56 -10.50
CA ILE A 174 1.04 10.27 -9.81
C ILE A 174 1.24 10.18 -8.29
N TYR A 175 1.15 11.33 -7.62
CA TYR A 175 1.05 11.45 -6.17
C TYR A 175 -0.26 12.15 -5.80
N GLU A 176 -0.78 11.88 -4.60
CA GLU A 176 -1.78 12.76 -4.02
C GLU A 176 -1.17 14.14 -3.78
N HIS A 177 -1.97 15.19 -3.99
CA HIS A 177 -1.49 16.56 -3.89
C HIS A 177 -0.85 16.87 -2.52
N GLY A 178 0.40 17.34 -2.55
CA GLY A 178 1.17 17.66 -1.34
C GLY A 178 1.72 16.45 -0.56
N ALA A 179 1.53 15.23 -1.05
CA ALA A 179 1.96 14.02 -0.34
C ALA A 179 3.46 13.72 -0.51
N LYS A 180 4.02 13.99 -1.70
CA LYS A 180 5.42 13.66 -2.00
C LYS A 180 6.38 14.31 -1.00
N GLY A 181 7.23 13.49 -0.39
CA GLY A 181 8.22 13.91 0.61
C GLY A 181 7.69 14.06 2.03
N ASN A 182 6.36 14.13 2.22
CA ASN A 182 5.73 14.17 3.53
C ASN A 182 5.21 12.78 3.98
N GLU A 183 4.96 11.87 3.04
CA GLU A 183 4.55 10.50 3.33
C GLU A 183 5.64 9.68 4.03
N PHE A 184 5.22 8.74 4.87
CA PHE A 184 6.10 7.68 5.36
C PHE A 184 6.42 6.68 4.24
N MET A 185 7.51 5.92 4.40
CA MET A 185 7.90 4.88 3.45
C MET A 185 6.87 3.75 3.48
N GLY A 186 6.31 3.38 2.33
CA GLY A 186 5.40 2.24 2.21
C GLY A 186 6.14 0.91 2.02
N ILE A 187 5.44 -0.20 2.23
CA ILE A 187 5.96 -1.58 2.13
C ILE A 187 6.66 -1.82 0.79
N TYR A 188 6.07 -1.38 -0.33
CA TYR A 188 6.67 -1.55 -1.64
C TYR A 188 8.06 -0.90 -1.72
N LYS A 189 8.19 0.34 -1.24
CA LYS A 189 9.48 1.05 -1.20
C LYS A 189 10.48 0.36 -0.27
N MET A 190 10.04 -0.05 0.91
CA MET A 190 10.89 -0.77 1.86
C MET A 190 11.50 -2.04 1.24
N LEU A 191 10.69 -2.82 0.51
CA LEU A 191 11.13 -4.11 -0.01
C LEU A 191 11.88 -4.02 -1.34
N THR A 192 11.65 -2.97 -2.14
CA THR A 192 12.31 -2.80 -3.45
C THR A 192 13.58 -1.96 -3.41
N THR A 193 13.85 -1.26 -2.30
CA THR A 193 15.08 -0.47 -2.15
C THR A 193 16.28 -1.40 -1.95
N THR A 194 17.15 -1.49 -2.96
CA THR A 194 18.35 -2.35 -2.93
C THR A 194 19.64 -1.59 -2.63
N THR A 195 19.63 -0.26 -2.78
CA THR A 195 20.78 0.61 -2.52
C THR A 195 20.39 1.77 -1.60
N GLY A 196 21.32 2.21 -0.75
CA GLY A 196 21.13 3.33 0.17
C GLY A 196 20.76 2.88 1.57
N ASN A 197 19.77 3.55 2.19
CA ASN A 197 19.39 3.30 3.57
C ASN A 197 17.88 3.15 3.70
N ILE A 198 17.47 2.17 4.52
CA ILE A 198 16.09 1.99 4.97
C ILE A 198 16.07 2.22 6.49
N PHE A 199 15.29 3.20 6.94
CA PHE A 199 15.21 3.61 8.35
C PHE A 199 16.56 3.95 9.00
N GLY A 200 17.50 4.51 8.24
CA GLY A 200 18.84 4.86 8.73
C GLY A 200 19.84 3.70 8.79
N VAL A 201 19.43 2.50 8.35
CA VAL A 201 20.30 1.31 8.25
C VAL A 201 20.57 0.99 6.78
N SER A 202 21.84 0.72 6.45
CA SER A 202 22.28 0.44 5.07
C SER A 202 21.64 -0.84 4.51
N THR A 203 21.32 -0.82 3.22
CA THR A 203 20.87 -2.00 2.46
C THR A 203 22.01 -2.98 2.14
N ASP A 204 23.27 -2.66 2.47
CA ASP A 204 24.39 -3.60 2.30
C ASP A 204 24.25 -4.86 3.16
N TYR A 205 23.46 -4.79 4.24
CA TYR A 205 23.17 -5.95 5.06
C TYR A 205 22.11 -6.83 4.37
N SER A 206 22.49 -8.03 3.96
CA SER A 206 21.62 -8.95 3.19
C SER A 206 20.30 -9.33 3.85
N LEU A 207 20.23 -9.34 5.18
CA LEU A 207 18.99 -9.57 5.94
C LEU A 207 18.12 -8.30 6.08
N TRP A 208 18.70 -7.12 5.83
CA TRP A 208 18.04 -5.82 5.85
C TRP A 208 17.60 -5.36 4.44
N THR A 209 17.44 -6.31 3.53
CA THR A 209 16.89 -6.08 2.19
C THR A 209 15.75 -7.04 1.92
N GLY A 210 14.64 -6.51 1.41
CA GLY A 210 13.51 -7.31 0.97
C GLY A 210 13.87 -8.23 -0.20
N ASN A 211 13.00 -9.19 -0.47
CA ASN A 211 13.11 -10.04 -1.65
C ASN A 211 12.23 -9.49 -2.78
N VAL A 212 12.74 -9.52 -4.00
CA VAL A 212 11.99 -9.15 -5.20
C VAL A 212 12.10 -10.30 -6.19
N TYR A 213 10.96 -10.91 -6.52
CA TYR A 213 10.90 -12.04 -7.45
C TYR A 213 10.16 -11.63 -8.74
N PRO A 214 10.84 -11.64 -9.90
CA PRO A 214 10.22 -11.32 -11.17
C PRO A 214 9.43 -12.52 -11.71
N VAL A 215 8.11 -12.39 -11.80
CA VAL A 215 7.19 -13.45 -12.23
C VAL A 215 7.25 -13.68 -13.75
N GLY A 216 7.41 -12.62 -14.54
CA GLY A 216 7.52 -12.70 -16.01
C GLY A 216 6.30 -13.34 -16.69
N GLY A 217 5.08 -13.00 -16.28
CA GLY A 217 3.83 -13.55 -16.83
C GLY A 217 2.74 -13.71 -15.76
N ALA A 218 1.81 -14.64 -15.98
CA ALA A 218 0.79 -14.96 -14.98
C ALA A 218 1.42 -15.54 -13.70
N LEU A 219 0.83 -15.19 -12.56
CA LEU A 219 1.20 -15.73 -11.24
C LEU A 219 0.60 -17.13 -11.09
N SER A 220 1.41 -18.11 -10.69
CA SER A 220 0.99 -19.50 -10.45
C SER A 220 1.49 -20.01 -9.10
N PHE A 221 0.92 -21.11 -8.61
CA PHE A 221 1.35 -21.72 -7.34
C PHE A 221 2.83 -22.15 -7.32
N GLU A 222 3.38 -22.51 -8.49
CA GLU A 222 4.79 -22.85 -8.66
C GLU A 222 5.67 -21.61 -8.44
N LYS A 223 5.38 -20.51 -9.16
CA LYS A 223 6.12 -19.25 -9.02
C LYS A 223 6.02 -18.66 -7.61
N ILE A 224 4.86 -18.82 -6.95
CA ILE A 224 4.69 -18.41 -5.55
C ILE A 224 5.62 -19.21 -4.64
N SER A 225 5.71 -20.53 -4.84
CA SER A 225 6.57 -21.40 -4.04
C SER A 225 8.05 -21.12 -4.27
N ASP A 226 8.45 -20.87 -5.51
CA ASP A 226 9.84 -20.51 -5.87
C ASP A 226 10.25 -19.17 -5.25
N GLY A 227 9.40 -18.13 -5.36
CA GLY A 227 9.71 -16.85 -4.73
C GLY A 227 9.77 -16.96 -3.20
N ILE A 228 8.87 -17.70 -2.58
CA ILE A 228 8.89 -17.89 -1.12
C ILE A 228 10.13 -18.65 -0.66
N ALA A 229 10.71 -19.53 -1.49
CA ALA A 229 11.97 -20.19 -1.18
C ALA A 229 13.12 -19.18 -0.94
N ASP A 230 13.14 -18.05 -1.66
CA ASP A 230 14.12 -16.97 -1.44
C ASP A 230 13.94 -16.31 -0.05
N ALA A 231 12.69 -16.14 0.39
CA ALA A 231 12.39 -15.62 1.72
C ALA A 231 12.73 -16.63 2.83
N VAL A 232 12.47 -17.92 2.60
CA VAL A 232 12.87 -19.02 3.50
C VAL A 232 14.39 -19.08 3.64
N ALA A 233 15.15 -18.90 2.55
CA ALA A 233 16.60 -18.85 2.58
C ALA A 233 17.15 -17.72 3.49
N LYS A 234 16.37 -16.66 3.70
CA LYS A 234 16.68 -15.54 4.61
C LYS A 234 16.06 -15.69 6.01
N GLY A 235 15.49 -16.86 6.34
CA GLY A 235 15.00 -17.20 7.67
C GLY A 235 13.52 -16.85 7.92
N LEU A 236 12.68 -16.90 6.89
CA LEU A 236 11.22 -16.94 7.04
C LEU A 236 10.81 -18.32 7.59
N GLU A 237 10.13 -18.32 8.73
CA GLU A 237 9.55 -19.52 9.34
C GLU A 237 8.08 -19.22 9.68
N GLY A 238 7.16 -20.09 9.28
CA GLY A 238 5.74 -19.97 9.66
C GLY A 238 4.84 -19.40 8.57
N LYS A 239 3.76 -18.75 8.99
CA LYS A 239 2.67 -18.32 8.12
C LYS A 239 3.05 -17.05 7.37
N ILE A 240 2.83 -17.04 6.05
CA ILE A 240 2.95 -15.84 5.21
C ILE A 240 1.59 -15.49 4.60
N SER A 241 1.26 -14.20 4.62
CA SER A 241 0.06 -13.66 3.98
C SER A 241 0.42 -13.10 2.61
N LEU A 242 -0.10 -13.71 1.55
CA LEU A 242 0.10 -13.29 0.16
C LEU A 242 -1.07 -12.41 -0.29
N PHE A 243 -0.84 -11.10 -0.39
CA PHE A 243 -1.81 -10.15 -0.92
C PHE A 243 -1.69 -10.06 -2.44
N VAL A 244 -2.78 -10.35 -3.15
CA VAL A 244 -2.87 -10.30 -4.61
C VAL A 244 -4.00 -9.39 -5.06
N ASN A 245 -3.90 -8.87 -6.29
CA ASN A 245 -5.01 -8.16 -6.91
C ASN A 245 -6.21 -9.11 -7.16
N PRO A 246 -7.47 -8.63 -7.09
CA PRO A 246 -8.65 -9.47 -7.35
C PRO A 246 -8.68 -10.14 -8.73
N LYS A 247 -8.00 -9.60 -9.76
CA LYS A 247 -7.89 -10.27 -11.06
C LYS A 247 -6.97 -11.47 -10.97
N THR A 248 -5.75 -11.28 -10.46
CA THR A 248 -4.77 -12.35 -10.21
C THR A 248 -5.37 -13.44 -9.33
N TRP A 249 -6.19 -13.06 -8.35
CA TRP A 249 -6.95 -14.00 -7.53
C TRP A 249 -7.88 -14.91 -8.36
N SER A 250 -8.62 -14.33 -9.29
CA SER A 250 -9.52 -15.08 -10.17
C SER A 250 -8.75 -16.10 -11.01
N ASP A 251 -7.56 -15.74 -11.48
CA ASP A 251 -6.71 -16.64 -12.28
C ASP A 251 -6.19 -17.81 -11.44
N LEU A 252 -5.73 -17.53 -10.20
CA LEU A 252 -5.31 -18.57 -9.26
C LEU A 252 -6.46 -19.52 -8.87
N LEU A 253 -7.67 -19.01 -8.69
CA LEU A 253 -8.86 -19.82 -8.39
C LEU A 253 -9.23 -20.74 -9.58
N ASN A 254 -9.13 -20.23 -10.81
CA ASN A 254 -9.34 -21.02 -12.01
C ASN A 254 -8.30 -22.14 -12.14
N GLU A 255 -7.03 -21.84 -11.85
CA GLU A 255 -5.96 -22.85 -11.83
C GLU A 255 -6.23 -23.95 -10.78
N GLN A 256 -6.67 -23.56 -9.57
CA GLN A 256 -7.04 -24.54 -8.53
C GLN A 256 -8.20 -25.43 -8.98
N THR A 257 -9.22 -24.86 -9.61
CA THR A 257 -10.39 -25.60 -10.10
C THR A 257 -9.99 -26.57 -11.23
N ALA A 258 -9.12 -26.13 -12.14
CA ALA A 258 -8.57 -26.99 -13.20
C ALA A 258 -7.78 -28.17 -12.61
N LYS A 259 -7.00 -27.96 -11.55
CA LYS A 259 -6.29 -29.02 -10.83
C LYS A 259 -7.21 -29.97 -10.07
N ARG A 260 -8.39 -29.52 -9.60
CA ARG A 260 -9.39 -30.37 -8.91
C ARG A 260 -10.17 -31.30 -9.86
N LEU A 261 -10.29 -30.96 -11.14
CA LEU A 261 -10.97 -31.81 -12.13
C LEU A 261 -10.22 -33.12 -12.44
N PHE A 262 -9.00 -33.30 -11.93
CA PHE A 262 -8.23 -34.54 -12.05
C PHE A 262 -8.44 -35.54 -10.90
N ASP A 263 -9.31 -35.24 -9.92
CA ASP A 263 -9.68 -36.17 -8.84
C ASP A 263 -11.16 -36.61 -9.02
N GLU A 264 -11.35 -37.72 -9.74
CA GLU A 264 -12.65 -38.37 -9.97
C GLU A 264 -13.22 -38.95 -8.67
N SER A 265 -13.88 -38.12 -7.87
CA SER A 265 -14.82 -38.57 -6.84
C SER A 265 -15.87 -37.49 -6.61
N TYR A 266 -16.90 -37.49 -7.46
CA TYR A 266 -17.98 -36.50 -7.51
C TYR A 266 -19.24 -37.02 -6.79
N ASP A 267 -19.63 -36.38 -5.69
CA ASP A 267 -20.95 -36.58 -5.08
C ASP A 267 -21.90 -35.42 -5.50
N VAL A 268 -23.04 -35.78 -6.09
CA VAL A 268 -23.83 -34.97 -7.04
C VAL A 268 -24.73 -33.92 -6.36
N LYS A 269 -24.58 -33.63 -5.06
CA LYS A 269 -25.65 -32.92 -4.30
C LYS A 269 -25.34 -31.55 -3.70
N LYS A 270 -24.13 -31.01 -3.77
CA LYS A 270 -23.87 -29.61 -3.40
C LYS A 270 -22.72 -29.02 -4.20
N TYR A 271 -23.03 -28.07 -5.07
CA TYR A 271 -22.04 -27.24 -5.79
C TYR A 271 -21.91 -25.91 -5.05
N GLU A 272 -21.06 -25.84 -4.02
CA GLU A 272 -20.58 -24.58 -3.46
C GLU A 272 -19.21 -24.30 -4.09
N ASN A 273 -19.18 -23.49 -5.16
CA ASN A 273 -17.93 -23.10 -5.80
C ASN A 273 -17.58 -21.65 -5.44
N GLY A 274 -16.58 -21.50 -4.57
CA GLY A 274 -15.99 -20.22 -4.18
C GLY A 274 -15.27 -20.34 -2.84
N SER A 275 -14.07 -19.77 -2.72
CA SER A 275 -13.36 -19.62 -1.45
C SER A 275 -13.03 -18.15 -1.20
N GLN A 276 -13.17 -17.68 0.04
CA GLN A 276 -12.77 -16.31 0.44
C GLN A 276 -11.25 -16.18 0.61
N THR A 277 -10.56 -17.30 0.80
CA THR A 277 -9.11 -17.37 1.05
C THR A 277 -8.58 -18.71 0.54
N ILE A 278 -7.38 -18.73 -0.05
CA ILE A 278 -6.75 -19.93 -0.58
C ILE A 278 -5.60 -20.19 0.37
N VAL A 279 -5.73 -21.28 1.11
CA VAL A 279 -4.70 -21.72 2.04
C VAL A 279 -4.05 -22.95 1.43
N PHE A 280 -2.74 -22.92 1.26
CA PHE A 280 -1.99 -24.10 0.85
C PHE A 280 -0.69 -24.21 1.63
N HIS A 281 -0.23 -25.45 1.79
CA HIS A 281 1.00 -25.76 2.50
C HIS A 281 2.19 -25.68 1.54
N SER A 282 3.28 -25.05 1.98
CA SER A 282 4.54 -24.96 1.24
C SER A 282 5.73 -25.10 2.20
N GLN A 283 6.94 -24.97 1.68
CA GLN A 283 8.21 -25.20 2.39
C GLN A 283 8.35 -24.37 3.69
N ASN A 284 7.73 -23.19 3.73
CA ASN A 284 7.72 -22.30 4.91
C ASN A 284 6.67 -22.66 5.96
N GLY A 285 5.69 -23.52 5.63
CA GLY A 285 4.53 -23.85 6.45
C GLY A 285 3.21 -23.59 5.75
N LEU A 286 2.61 -22.41 5.98
CA LEU A 286 1.28 -22.03 5.50
C LEU A 286 1.34 -20.73 4.69
N ILE A 287 0.77 -20.75 3.49
CA ILE A 287 0.59 -19.56 2.66
C ILE A 287 -0.90 -19.26 2.60
N GLU A 288 -1.28 -18.08 3.09
CA GLU A 288 -2.65 -17.57 3.03
C GLU A 288 -2.75 -16.51 1.94
N ILE A 289 -3.39 -16.85 0.83
CA ILE A 289 -3.60 -15.90 -0.27
C ILE A 289 -4.88 -15.09 0.01
N ILE A 290 -4.74 -13.77 0.01
CA ILE A 290 -5.79 -12.79 0.29
C ILE A 290 -5.94 -11.85 -0.91
N SER A 291 -7.17 -11.72 -1.41
CA SER A 291 -7.49 -10.73 -2.44
C SER A 291 -7.61 -9.34 -1.82
N CYS A 292 -6.84 -8.38 -2.33
CA CYS A 292 -6.83 -7.00 -1.86
C CYS A 292 -6.95 -6.01 -3.02
N THR A 293 -7.98 -5.16 -2.99
CA THR A 293 -8.23 -4.17 -4.04
C THR A 293 -7.18 -3.06 -4.12
N TYR A 294 -6.39 -2.88 -3.06
CA TYR A 294 -5.32 -1.88 -3.01
C TYR A 294 -4.04 -2.37 -3.68
N VAL A 295 -3.87 -3.68 -3.89
CA VAL A 295 -2.69 -4.23 -4.58
C VAL A 295 -2.80 -3.97 -6.09
N LYS A 296 -1.75 -3.40 -6.68
CA LYS A 296 -1.63 -3.16 -8.13
C LYS A 296 -1.59 -4.47 -8.93
N GLU A 297 -2.17 -4.47 -10.13
CA GLU A 297 -2.33 -5.68 -10.96
C GLU A 297 -1.01 -6.38 -11.33
N GLY A 298 0.10 -5.64 -11.39
CA GLY A 298 1.42 -6.16 -11.78
C GLY A 298 2.27 -6.66 -10.62
N ILE A 299 1.75 -6.62 -9.39
CA ILE A 299 2.52 -6.98 -8.19
C ILE A 299 1.70 -7.84 -7.22
N ALA A 300 2.41 -8.56 -6.35
CA ALA A 300 1.83 -9.21 -5.17
C ALA A 300 2.79 -9.10 -3.98
N PHE A 301 2.27 -9.11 -2.77
CA PHE A 301 3.06 -8.97 -1.54
C PHE A 301 2.95 -10.23 -0.69
N GLY A 302 4.05 -10.96 -0.50
CA GLY A 302 4.16 -12.02 0.50
C GLY A 302 4.73 -11.42 1.79
N LEU A 303 3.88 -11.23 2.79
CA LEU A 303 4.23 -10.53 4.02
C LEU A 303 4.13 -11.46 5.24
N ASP A 304 5.19 -11.46 6.03
CA ASP A 304 5.18 -11.95 7.42
C ASP A 304 4.62 -10.83 8.30
N LEU A 305 3.31 -10.86 8.56
CA LEU A 305 2.61 -9.80 9.29
C LEU A 305 3.11 -9.65 10.74
N GLU A 306 3.73 -10.67 11.33
CA GLU A 306 4.30 -10.58 12.67
C GLU A 306 5.55 -9.69 12.71
N SER A 307 6.22 -9.50 11.56
CA SER A 307 7.39 -8.62 11.42
C SER A 307 7.04 -7.14 11.27
N PHE A 308 5.75 -6.80 11.19
CA PHE A 308 5.28 -5.42 10.97
C PHE A 308 4.68 -4.82 12.23
N GLU A 309 5.09 -3.59 12.53
CA GLU A 309 4.61 -2.81 13.65
C GLU A 309 4.16 -1.43 13.19
N ARG A 310 3.14 -0.89 13.87
CA ARG A 310 2.67 0.48 13.69
C ARG A 310 3.38 1.38 14.69
N VAL A 311 4.06 2.42 14.20
CA VAL A 311 4.83 3.36 15.01
C VAL A 311 4.27 4.76 14.82
N GLY A 312 4.03 5.50 15.91
CA GLY A 312 3.50 6.86 15.83
C GLY A 312 2.89 7.33 17.14
N SER A 313 2.54 8.62 17.22
CA SER A 313 1.97 9.19 18.44
C SER A 313 0.46 8.97 18.57
N SER A 314 -0.26 8.75 17.46
CA SER A 314 -1.71 8.51 17.48
C SER A 314 -2.18 7.71 16.28
N ASP A 315 -3.02 6.70 16.52
CA ASP A 315 -3.85 6.09 15.48
C ASP A 315 -4.94 7.08 15.00
N ILE A 316 -5.68 6.72 13.96
CA ILE A 316 -6.76 7.50 13.37
C ILE A 316 -7.81 7.83 14.44
N THR A 317 -7.89 9.10 14.80
CA THR A 317 -8.74 9.61 15.87
C THR A 317 -9.43 10.92 15.49
N PHE A 318 -10.51 11.23 16.20
CA PHE A 318 -11.20 12.51 16.16
C PHE A 318 -10.76 13.45 17.29
N ASN A 319 -9.85 13.01 18.17
CA ASN A 319 -9.41 13.79 19.31
C ASN A 319 -8.25 14.71 18.92
N LEU A 320 -8.13 15.84 19.63
CA LEU A 320 -6.94 16.67 19.54
C LEU A 320 -5.73 15.97 20.16
N PRO A 321 -4.55 16.00 19.52
CA PRO A 321 -3.32 15.49 20.13
C PRO A 321 -3.06 16.15 21.49
N GLY A 322 -2.93 15.34 22.55
CA GLY A 322 -2.68 15.82 23.91
C GLY A 322 -3.91 16.38 24.65
N LYS A 323 -5.11 16.34 24.07
CA LYS A 323 -6.38 16.70 24.75
C LYS A 323 -7.49 15.71 24.39
N ASN A 324 -8.25 15.26 25.38
CA ASN A 324 -9.43 14.40 25.16
C ASN A 324 -10.66 15.17 24.62
N GLU A 325 -10.44 16.29 23.92
CA GLU A 325 -11.50 17.09 23.31
C GLU A 325 -11.68 16.63 21.85
N GLU A 326 -12.94 16.48 21.43
CA GLU A 326 -13.28 16.14 20.05
C GLU A 326 -12.97 17.33 19.12
N MET A 327 -12.36 17.06 17.97
CA MET A 327 -11.97 18.07 16.98
C MET A 327 -13.18 18.48 16.11
N LEU A 328 -14.17 19.06 16.78
CA LEU A 328 -15.32 19.74 16.19
C LEU A 328 -15.12 21.25 16.31
N ILE A 329 -14.91 21.91 15.18
CA ILE A 329 -14.59 23.34 15.13
C ILE A 329 -15.73 24.08 14.45
N VAL A 330 -16.26 25.11 15.11
CA VAL A 330 -17.17 26.06 14.47
C VAL A 330 -16.35 26.97 13.54
N LEU A 331 -16.76 27.07 12.28
CA LEU A 331 -16.02 27.88 11.30
C LEU A 331 -16.32 29.38 11.55
N GLU A 332 -15.27 30.17 11.79
CA GLU A 332 -15.43 31.62 12.08
C GLU A 332 -15.90 32.42 10.86
N ASN A 333 -15.48 32.02 9.65
CA ASN A 333 -15.75 32.74 8.39
C ASN A 333 -16.78 32.05 7.49
N GLN A 334 -17.38 30.94 7.93
CA GLN A 334 -18.33 30.15 7.13
C GLN A 334 -19.47 29.66 8.01
N ASN A 335 -20.66 29.54 7.44
CA ASN A 335 -21.86 29.10 8.16
C ASN A 335 -21.92 27.56 8.32
N GLY A 336 -20.97 26.99 9.08
CA GLY A 336 -20.92 25.56 9.35
C GLY A 336 -19.97 25.12 10.46
N ILE A 337 -19.97 23.82 10.70
CA ILE A 337 -19.01 23.12 11.56
C ILE A 337 -18.05 22.29 10.70
N GLU A 338 -16.85 22.07 11.21
CA GLU A 338 -15.83 21.22 10.59
C GLU A 338 -15.46 20.07 11.54
N TYR A 339 -15.50 18.85 11.01
CA TYR A 339 -14.96 17.65 11.63
C TYR A 339 -13.59 17.37 11.04
N ARG A 340 -12.66 16.96 11.89
CA ARG A 340 -11.32 16.57 11.45
C ARG A 340 -10.95 15.20 12.01
N THR A 341 -10.32 14.38 11.19
CA THR A 341 -9.56 13.22 11.66
C THR A 341 -8.08 13.56 11.64
N TYR A 342 -7.37 13.09 12.65
CA TYR A 342 -5.93 13.17 12.77
C TYR A 342 -5.36 11.76 12.94
N CYS A 343 -4.22 11.50 12.30
CA CYS A 343 -3.34 10.40 12.68
C CYS A 343 -1.89 10.84 12.53
N ASP A 344 -1.03 10.26 13.34
CA ASP A 344 0.42 10.33 13.22
C ASP A 344 0.95 8.91 13.35
N LEU A 345 1.18 8.27 12.20
CA LEU A 345 1.52 6.86 12.14
C LEU A 345 2.42 6.56 10.94
N ALA A 346 3.26 5.55 11.09
CA ALA A 346 4.08 4.95 10.06
C ALA A 346 4.13 3.43 10.29
N ILE A 347 4.48 2.69 9.24
CA ILE A 347 4.76 1.26 9.35
C ILE A 347 6.26 1.04 9.48
N PHE A 348 6.63 0.14 10.38
CA PHE A 348 7.98 -0.35 10.53
C PHE A 348 8.01 -1.86 10.28
N CYS A 349 9.07 -2.35 9.64
CA CYS A 349 9.35 -3.77 9.52
C CYS A 349 10.71 -4.07 10.15
N ASN A 350 10.73 -4.98 11.12
CA ASN A 350 11.95 -5.38 11.82
C ASN A 350 12.73 -6.48 11.06
N ALA A 351 12.13 -7.14 10.07
CA ALA A 351 12.73 -8.27 9.35
C ALA A 351 12.42 -8.22 7.84
N LEU A 352 12.97 -7.23 7.14
CA LEU A 352 12.75 -7.03 5.70
C LEU A 352 13.07 -8.28 4.86
N GLY A 353 14.14 -9.00 5.17
CA GLY A 353 14.57 -10.19 4.43
C GLY A 353 13.59 -11.37 4.46
N ARG A 354 12.60 -11.39 5.36
CA ARG A 354 11.55 -12.42 5.40
C ARG A 354 10.38 -12.14 4.47
N ASN A 355 10.31 -10.92 3.95
CA ASN A 355 9.21 -10.42 3.15
C ASN A 355 9.59 -10.42 1.67
N ILE A 356 8.60 -10.58 0.80
CA ILE A 356 8.81 -10.69 -0.64
C ILE A 356 7.77 -9.90 -1.44
N VAL A 357 8.24 -9.28 -2.52
CA VAL A 357 7.40 -8.66 -3.55
C VAL A 357 7.56 -9.44 -4.85
N PHE A 358 6.44 -9.89 -5.39
CA PHE A 358 6.36 -10.44 -6.74
C PHE A 358 6.11 -9.29 -7.72
N THR A 359 6.88 -9.19 -8.80
CA THR A 359 6.76 -8.12 -9.79
C THR A 359 6.61 -8.67 -11.21
N GLY A 360 6.11 -7.84 -12.13
CA GLY A 360 5.95 -8.24 -13.54
C GLY A 360 4.83 -9.26 -13.76
N ILE A 361 3.80 -9.24 -12.92
CA ILE A 361 2.60 -10.07 -13.10
C ILE A 361 1.79 -9.54 -14.28
N VAL A 362 1.31 -10.46 -15.13
CA VAL A 362 0.41 -10.16 -16.25
C VAL A 362 -0.82 -11.04 -16.11
N ASN A 363 -1.99 -10.43 -15.97
CA ASN A 363 -3.30 -11.09 -15.85
C ASN A 363 -4.02 -11.11 -17.20
#